data_AF-A0A2H0X7S3-F1
#
_entry.id   AF-A0A2H0X7S3-F1
#
_cell.length_a   1.000
_cell.length_b   1.000
_cell.length_c   1.000
_cell.angle_alpha   90.00
_cell.angle_beta   90.00
_cell.angle_gamma   90.00
#
_symmetry.space_group_name_H-M   'P 1'
#
loop_
_entity.id
_entity.type
_entity.pdbx_description
1 polymer ?
#
loop_
_entity_poly.entity_id
_entity_poly.type
_entity_poly.pdbx_seq_one_letter_code
_entity_poly.pdbx_strand_id
1 'polypeptide(L)'
;MNLDRVAREIILCRIEYMPLTFDQIESVAEEEERRSAREGRGGGGGKKRSSVSATSKAARARDIANSRQEKSQQSKEDLLGVLQIFPEFENKDHEDRFIGRYLAWVNSSLESKAVVLNDATDLEYKFTTSSKGAGGQNVNKVASAAICRHVVTGISVRNQETRDQSRNKEKARAILCGRLAGHINDWESYLGEGKSLTNDIVLELLLEAG
;
A
#
# COMPACT_ATOMS: atom_id res chain seq x y z
N MET A 1 -51.48 3.85 -7.93
CA MET A 1 -50.51 4.50 -7.03
C MET A 1 -49.31 3.58 -6.94
N ASN A 2 -48.20 4.02 -7.51
CA ASN A 2 -47.04 3.21 -7.89
C ASN A 2 -46.13 2.93 -6.69
N LEU A 3 -46.21 1.72 -6.14
CA LEU A 3 -45.14 1.12 -5.34
C LEU A 3 -43.95 0.66 -6.21
N ASP A 4 -44.05 0.81 -7.54
CA ASP A 4 -43.06 0.34 -8.51
C ASP A 4 -42.03 1.43 -8.93
N ARG A 5 -42.11 2.63 -8.35
CA ARG A 5 -41.21 3.75 -8.66
C ARG A 5 -40.04 3.90 -7.68
N VAL A 6 -40.16 3.37 -6.46
CA VAL A 6 -39.07 3.39 -5.45
C VAL A 6 -38.15 2.17 -5.58
N ALA A 7 -38.63 1.07 -6.15
CA ALA A 7 -37.83 -0.14 -6.39
C ALA A 7 -36.94 -0.06 -7.65
N ARG A 8 -37.12 0.96 -8.51
CA ARG A 8 -36.34 1.15 -9.74
C ARG A 8 -35.22 2.20 -9.65
N GLU A 9 -35.05 2.85 -8.50
CA GLU A 9 -33.95 3.82 -8.26
C GLU A 9 -32.82 3.29 -7.36
N ILE A 10 -32.75 1.98 -7.09
CA ILE A 10 -31.62 1.37 -6.37
C ILE A 10 -30.68 0.60 -7.31
N ILE A 11 -30.95 0.56 -8.62
CA ILE A 11 -30.18 -0.21 -9.62
C ILE A 11 -29.16 0.64 -10.40
N LEU A 12 -28.93 1.92 -10.07
CA LEU A 12 -27.94 2.77 -10.76
C LEU A 12 -26.93 3.46 -9.82
N CYS A 13 -26.47 2.76 -8.78
CA CYS A 13 -25.25 3.17 -8.05
C CYS A 13 -24.32 1.99 -7.74
N ARG A 14 -24.33 0.95 -8.59
CA ARG A 14 -23.24 -0.02 -8.67
C ARG A 14 -22.14 0.63 -9.51
N ILE A 15 -21.37 1.54 -8.92
CA ILE A 15 -20.04 1.83 -9.46
C ILE A 15 -19.32 0.49 -9.35
N GLU A 16 -19.15 -0.19 -10.48
CA GLU A 16 -18.25 -1.34 -10.60
C GLU A 16 -16.84 -0.83 -10.30
N TYR A 17 -16.49 -0.76 -9.02
CA TYR A 17 -15.11 -0.71 -8.62
C TYR A 17 -14.54 -2.10 -8.87
N MET A 18 -13.96 -2.30 -10.04
CA MET A 18 -13.08 -3.43 -10.28
C MET A 18 -11.91 -3.32 -9.29
N PRO A 19 -11.64 -4.35 -8.47
CA PRO A 19 -10.42 -4.40 -7.69
C PRO A 19 -9.24 -4.31 -8.65
N LEU A 20 -8.32 -3.36 -8.41
CA LEU A 20 -7.10 -3.29 -9.19
C LEU A 20 -6.25 -4.52 -8.82
N THR A 21 -5.93 -5.33 -9.82
CA THR A 21 -5.03 -6.47 -9.60
C THR A 21 -3.64 -5.96 -9.27
N PHE A 22 -2.85 -6.78 -8.57
CA PHE A 22 -1.46 -6.43 -8.24
C PHE A 22 -0.67 -5.97 -9.47
N ASP A 23 -0.82 -6.67 -10.61
CA ASP A 23 -0.22 -6.31 -11.90
C ASP A 23 -0.65 -4.93 -12.43
N GLN A 24 -1.90 -4.53 -12.20
CA GLN A 24 -2.41 -3.22 -12.61
C GLN A 24 -1.85 -2.10 -11.72
N ILE A 25 -1.69 -2.35 -10.42
CA ILE A 25 -1.10 -1.40 -9.46
C ILE A 25 0.39 -1.23 -9.76
N GLU A 26 1.10 -2.33 -10.02
CA GLU A 26 2.53 -2.35 -10.35
C GLU A 26 2.79 -1.58 -11.65
N SER A 27 1.96 -1.71 -12.69
CA SER A 27 2.11 -0.93 -13.93
C SER A 27 2.00 0.59 -13.73
N VAL A 28 1.14 1.06 -12.83
CA VAL A 28 0.92 2.49 -12.57
C VAL A 28 2.02 3.05 -11.66
N ALA A 29 2.48 2.27 -10.69
CA ALA A 29 3.61 2.62 -9.83
C ALA A 29 4.95 2.62 -10.59
N GLU A 30 5.19 1.60 -11.43
CA GLU A 30 6.38 1.47 -12.26
C GLU A 30 6.48 2.57 -13.32
N GLU A 31 5.37 3.03 -13.92
CA GLU A 31 5.39 4.14 -14.87
C GLU A 31 5.82 5.47 -14.23
N GLU A 32 5.44 5.72 -12.97
CA GLU A 32 5.85 6.92 -12.24
C GLU A 32 7.32 6.82 -11.79
N GLU A 33 7.78 5.65 -11.34
CA GLU A 33 9.17 5.42 -10.94
C GLU A 33 10.14 5.45 -12.15
N ARG A 34 9.71 4.91 -13.30
CA ARG A 34 10.43 5.02 -14.59
C ARG A 34 10.55 6.46 -15.10
N ARG A 35 9.60 7.36 -14.77
CA ARG A 35 9.73 8.79 -15.09
C ARG A 35 10.79 9.48 -14.23
N SER A 36 11.05 8.99 -13.02
CA SER A 36 12.13 9.49 -12.15
C SER A 36 13.50 8.84 -12.38
N ALA A 37 13.56 7.61 -12.92
CA ALA A 37 14.79 6.81 -13.02
C ALA A 37 15.49 6.86 -14.40
N ARG A 38 15.54 8.02 -15.05
CA ARG A 38 16.28 8.22 -16.31
C ARG A 38 17.76 8.58 -16.07
N GLU A 39 18.47 7.80 -15.27
CA GLU A 39 19.94 7.86 -15.19
C GLU A 39 20.51 6.50 -14.77
N GLY A 40 21.21 5.84 -15.70
CA GLY A 40 22.16 4.76 -15.40
C GLY A 40 21.67 3.32 -15.55
N ARG A 41 21.90 2.70 -16.72
CA ARG A 41 22.08 1.23 -16.82
C ARG A 41 23.26 0.89 -17.73
N GLY A 42 24.40 0.58 -17.11
CA GLY A 42 25.55 -0.05 -17.74
C GLY A 42 25.31 -1.57 -17.89
N GLY A 43 25.56 -2.09 -19.09
CA GLY A 43 25.42 -3.50 -19.42
C GLY A 43 26.59 -4.36 -18.93
N GLY A 44 26.28 -5.54 -18.39
CA GLY A 44 27.24 -6.57 -17.98
C GLY A 44 27.16 -7.79 -18.90
N GLY A 45 28.25 -8.08 -19.61
CA GLY A 45 28.37 -9.14 -20.61
C GLY A 45 28.29 -10.56 -20.05
N GLY A 46 27.73 -11.46 -20.87
CA GLY A 46 27.58 -12.87 -20.57
C GLY A 46 28.89 -13.64 -20.63
N LYS A 47 29.27 -14.30 -19.52
CA LYS A 47 30.29 -15.36 -19.50
C LYS A 47 29.64 -16.74 -19.60
N LYS A 48 30.26 -17.62 -20.40
CA LYS A 48 29.84 -19.02 -20.60
C LYS A 48 29.85 -19.79 -19.27
N ARG A 49 28.81 -20.61 -19.04
CA ARG A 49 28.64 -21.42 -17.82
C ARG A 49 29.55 -22.65 -17.86
N SER A 50 30.47 -22.77 -16.91
CA SER A 50 31.15 -24.03 -16.59
C SER A 50 30.28 -24.90 -15.67
N SER A 51 30.53 -26.22 -15.64
CA SER A 51 29.78 -27.16 -14.80
C SER A 51 29.99 -26.87 -13.32
N VAL A 52 28.89 -26.62 -12.61
CA VAL A 52 28.87 -26.22 -11.19
C VAL A 52 29.27 -27.42 -10.32
N SER A 53 30.43 -27.33 -9.66
CA SER A 53 30.93 -28.30 -8.67
C SER A 53 30.00 -28.47 -7.46
N ALA A 54 30.10 -29.58 -6.72
CA ALA A 54 29.30 -29.81 -5.50
C ALA A 54 29.48 -28.68 -4.46
N THR A 55 30.70 -28.16 -4.31
CA THR A 55 31.02 -26.99 -3.46
C THR A 55 30.30 -25.72 -3.91
N SER A 56 30.12 -25.52 -5.22
CA SER A 56 29.39 -24.36 -5.76
C SER A 56 27.86 -24.53 -5.72
N LYS A 57 27.33 -25.76 -5.69
CA LYS A 57 25.92 -26.01 -5.35
C LYS A 57 25.62 -25.65 -3.90
N ALA A 58 26.49 -26.06 -2.97
CA ALA A 58 26.35 -25.72 -1.55
C ALA A 58 26.47 -24.21 -1.29
N ALA A 59 27.42 -23.53 -1.95
CA ALA A 59 27.53 -22.07 -1.90
C ALA A 59 26.25 -21.39 -2.41
N ARG A 60 25.77 -21.79 -3.59
CA ARG A 60 24.53 -21.26 -4.16
C ARG A 60 23.31 -21.48 -3.26
N ALA A 61 23.22 -22.63 -2.59
CA ALA A 61 22.14 -22.91 -1.64
C ALA A 61 22.19 -21.97 -0.42
N ARG A 62 23.38 -21.66 0.10
CA ARG A 62 23.56 -20.67 1.17
C ARG A 62 23.19 -19.27 0.71
N ASP A 63 23.64 -18.86 -0.48
CA ASP A 63 23.33 -17.53 -1.02
C ASP A 63 21.81 -17.36 -1.21
N ILE A 64 21.10 -18.40 -1.67
CA ILE A 64 19.64 -18.40 -1.76
C ILE A 64 19.00 -18.30 -0.37
N ALA A 65 19.51 -19.03 0.62
CA ALA A 65 18.98 -18.99 1.97
C ALA A 65 19.19 -17.60 2.61
N ASN A 66 20.38 -17.02 2.49
CA ASN A 66 20.70 -15.69 2.99
C ASN A 66 19.84 -14.65 2.29
N SER A 67 19.74 -14.68 0.96
CA SER A 67 18.90 -13.74 0.22
C SER A 67 17.42 -13.83 0.62
N ARG A 68 16.90 -15.03 0.93
CA ARG A 68 15.54 -15.20 1.46
C ARG A 68 15.40 -14.63 2.87
N GLN A 69 16.38 -14.87 3.74
CA GLN A 69 16.40 -14.32 5.10
C GLN A 69 16.48 -12.80 5.07
N GLU A 70 17.35 -12.22 4.24
CA GLU A 70 17.48 -10.78 4.02
C GLU A 70 16.17 -10.17 3.52
N LYS A 71 15.51 -10.81 2.54
CA LYS A 71 14.20 -10.34 2.06
C LYS A 71 13.14 -10.37 3.16
N SER A 72 13.07 -11.46 3.92
CA SER A 72 12.13 -11.60 5.04
C SER A 72 12.40 -10.58 6.15
N GLN A 73 13.67 -10.31 6.44
CA GLN A 73 14.09 -9.32 7.43
C GLN A 73 13.75 -7.91 6.97
N GLN A 74 14.00 -7.57 5.71
CA GLN A 74 13.60 -6.29 5.13
C GLN A 74 12.08 -6.11 5.20
N SER A 75 11.32 -7.14 4.83
CA SER A 75 9.84 -7.10 4.92
C SER A 75 9.39 -6.84 6.36
N LYS A 76 10.05 -7.48 7.35
CA LYS A 76 9.77 -7.23 8.77
C LYS A 76 10.00 -5.76 9.13
N GLU A 77 11.11 -5.16 8.70
CA GLU A 77 11.44 -3.76 8.98
C GLU A 77 10.42 -2.80 8.35
N ASP A 78 10.00 -3.07 7.11
CA ASP A 78 8.99 -2.27 6.41
C ASP A 78 7.62 -2.36 7.13
N LEU A 79 7.24 -3.56 7.60
CA LEU A 79 6.04 -3.79 8.41
C LEU A 79 6.09 -3.03 9.73
N LEU A 80 7.21 -3.09 10.46
CA LEU A 80 7.40 -2.35 11.72
C LEU A 80 7.22 -0.85 11.49
N GLY A 81 7.75 -0.31 10.40
CA GLY A 81 7.56 1.10 10.04
C GLY A 81 6.09 1.50 9.87
N VAL A 82 5.23 0.61 9.35
CA VAL A 82 3.78 0.87 9.24
C VAL A 82 3.07 0.69 10.58
N LEU A 83 3.41 -0.36 11.34
CA LEU A 83 2.78 -0.64 12.64
C LEU A 83 3.05 0.47 13.66
N GLN A 84 4.21 1.14 13.61
CA GLN A 84 4.52 2.30 14.44
C GLN A 84 3.63 3.53 14.16
N ILE A 85 2.90 3.57 13.04
CA ILE A 85 1.99 4.67 12.69
C ILE A 85 0.63 4.50 13.39
N PHE A 86 0.38 3.35 14.02
CA PHE A 86 -0.90 3.07 14.65
C PHE A 86 -1.24 4.13 15.71
N PRO A 87 -2.51 4.53 15.80
CA PRO A 87 -2.91 5.56 16.76
C PRO A 87 -2.74 5.06 18.19
N GLU A 88 -2.54 5.99 19.12
CA GLU A 88 -2.72 5.68 20.54
C GLU A 88 -4.18 5.31 20.81
N PHE A 89 -4.38 4.23 21.56
CA PHE A 89 -5.72 3.76 21.90
C PHE A 89 -6.09 4.17 23.32
N GLU A 90 -7.28 4.73 23.48
CA GLU A 90 -7.81 5.14 24.79
C GLU A 90 -8.03 3.94 25.73
N ASN A 91 -8.42 2.79 25.15
CA ASN A 91 -8.74 1.58 25.87
C ASN A 91 -8.52 0.35 24.99
N LYS A 92 -8.48 -0.82 25.64
CA LYS A 92 -8.24 -2.11 24.97
C LYS A 92 -9.34 -2.46 23.96
N ASP A 93 -10.60 -2.11 24.22
CA ASP A 93 -11.68 -2.41 23.27
C ASP A 93 -11.51 -1.63 21.95
N HIS A 94 -10.97 -0.41 22.01
CA HIS A 94 -10.67 0.40 20.82
C HIS A 94 -9.51 -0.21 20.03
N GLU A 95 -8.47 -0.65 20.74
CA GLU A 95 -7.33 -1.37 20.17
C GLU A 95 -7.76 -2.68 19.50
N ASP A 96 -8.49 -3.55 20.21
CA ASP A 96 -8.96 -4.84 19.70
C ASP A 96 -9.86 -4.67 18.46
N ARG A 97 -10.75 -3.67 18.45
CA ARG A 97 -11.57 -3.36 17.27
C ARG A 97 -10.74 -2.85 16.10
N PHE A 98 -9.74 -2.00 16.35
CA PHE A 98 -8.86 -1.48 15.31
C PHE A 98 -8.02 -2.60 14.70
N ILE A 99 -7.34 -3.40 15.54
CA ILE A 99 -6.54 -4.54 15.12
C ILE A 99 -7.41 -5.56 14.39
N GLY A 100 -8.61 -5.86 14.88
CA GLY A 100 -9.55 -6.75 14.20
C GLY A 100 -9.89 -6.29 12.78
N ARG A 101 -10.12 -4.98 12.58
CA ARG A 101 -10.39 -4.41 11.25
C ARG A 101 -9.15 -4.47 10.36
N TYR A 102 -7.97 -4.19 10.91
CA TYR A 102 -6.69 -4.30 10.20
C TYR A 102 -6.42 -5.73 9.73
N LEU A 103 -6.54 -6.70 10.63
CA LEU A 103 -6.38 -8.14 10.35
C LEU A 103 -7.34 -8.60 9.25
N ALA A 104 -8.62 -8.22 9.35
CA ALA A 104 -9.62 -8.57 8.34
C ALA A 104 -9.25 -8.03 6.96
N TRP A 105 -8.78 -6.78 6.89
CA TRP A 105 -8.34 -6.16 5.65
C TRP A 105 -7.09 -6.84 5.05
N VAL A 106 -6.06 -7.09 5.87
CA VAL A 106 -4.83 -7.76 5.41
C VAL A 106 -5.15 -9.16 4.89
N ASN A 107 -5.89 -9.96 5.66
CA ASN A 107 -6.22 -11.34 5.28
C ASN A 107 -7.08 -11.40 4.01
N SER A 108 -8.07 -10.51 3.87
CA SER A 108 -8.84 -10.41 2.62
C SER A 108 -7.98 -10.01 1.42
N SER A 109 -6.98 -9.16 1.63
CA SER A 109 -6.09 -8.70 0.57
C SER A 109 -5.07 -9.78 0.16
N LEU A 110 -4.55 -10.54 1.13
CA LEU A 110 -3.68 -11.70 0.90
C LEU A 110 -4.41 -12.81 0.14
N GLU A 111 -5.65 -13.13 0.53
CA GLU A 111 -6.46 -14.16 -0.12
C GLU A 111 -6.79 -13.78 -1.57
N SER A 112 -7.18 -12.53 -1.79
CA SER A 112 -7.55 -12.04 -3.13
C SER A 112 -6.36 -11.67 -4.01
N LYS A 113 -5.15 -11.58 -3.44
CA LYS A 113 -3.93 -11.05 -4.09
C LYS A 113 -4.15 -9.67 -4.71
N ALA A 114 -4.99 -8.87 -4.07
CA ALA A 114 -5.36 -7.53 -4.52
C ALA A 114 -5.62 -6.63 -3.32
N VAL A 115 -5.43 -5.33 -3.52
CA VAL A 115 -5.75 -4.33 -2.50
C VAL A 115 -7.26 -4.10 -2.52
N VAL A 116 -7.96 -4.63 -1.52
CA VAL A 116 -9.41 -4.45 -1.36
C VAL A 116 -9.66 -3.19 -0.54
N LEU A 117 -10.33 -2.19 -1.13
CA LEU A 117 -10.64 -0.92 -0.46
C LEU A 117 -12.10 -0.54 -0.67
N ASN A 118 -12.74 -0.10 0.41
CA ASN A 118 -13.97 0.64 0.38
C ASN A 118 -13.68 2.14 0.58
N ASP A 119 -13.78 2.91 -0.51
CA ASP A 119 -13.47 4.35 -0.53
C ASP A 119 -14.23 5.15 0.56
N ALA A 120 -15.43 4.72 0.98
CA ALA A 120 -16.25 5.43 1.96
C ALA A 120 -15.81 5.22 3.41
N THR A 121 -15.23 4.06 3.73
CA THR A 121 -14.90 3.68 5.11
C THR A 121 -13.40 3.61 5.35
N ASP A 122 -12.62 3.22 4.35
CA ASP A 122 -11.20 2.89 4.50
C ASP A 122 -10.29 4.07 4.19
N LEU A 123 -10.80 5.08 3.47
CA LEU A 123 -10.03 6.24 3.03
C LEU A 123 -10.50 7.54 3.69
N GLU A 124 -9.53 8.29 4.21
CA GLU A 124 -9.70 9.66 4.68
C GLU A 124 -9.08 10.63 3.68
N TYR A 125 -9.87 11.59 3.21
CA TYR A 125 -9.40 12.67 2.34
C TYR A 125 -9.33 13.99 3.09
N LYS A 126 -8.19 14.68 3.01
CA LYS A 126 -8.02 16.05 3.50
C LYS A 126 -7.52 16.95 2.38
N PHE A 127 -8.14 18.10 2.19
CA PHE A 127 -7.70 19.11 1.22
C PHE A 127 -6.99 20.25 1.95
N THR A 128 -5.85 20.68 1.41
CA THR A 128 -5.00 21.70 2.01
C THR A 128 -4.57 22.70 0.95
N THR A 129 -4.27 23.94 1.35
CA THR A 129 -3.65 24.90 0.45
C THR A 129 -2.26 24.41 0.06
N SER A 130 -1.91 24.52 -1.22
CA SER A 130 -0.53 24.29 -1.67
C SER A 130 0.40 25.19 -0.85
N SER A 131 1.51 24.63 -0.35
CA SER A 131 2.45 25.31 0.54
C SER A 131 2.85 26.69 0.01
N LYS A 132 2.90 27.70 0.91
CA LYS A 132 3.27 29.12 0.70
C LYS A 132 4.45 29.32 -0.26
N GLY A 133 4.23 29.27 -1.57
CA GLY A 133 5.09 29.91 -2.56
C GLY A 133 4.70 31.38 -2.65
N ALA A 134 5.62 32.24 -3.09
CA ALA A 134 5.38 33.67 -3.34
C ALA A 134 4.42 33.90 -4.53
N GLY A 135 3.21 33.35 -4.46
CA GLY A 135 2.15 33.48 -5.44
C GLY A 135 1.12 34.49 -4.96
N GLY A 136 0.69 35.38 -5.86
CA GLY A 136 -0.26 36.46 -5.57
C GLY A 136 -1.60 35.99 -4.98
N GLN A 137 -2.45 36.95 -4.63
CA GLN A 137 -3.69 36.78 -3.84
C GLN A 137 -4.64 35.62 -4.25
N ASN A 138 -4.59 35.15 -5.49
CA ASN A 138 -5.45 34.07 -5.99
C ASN A 138 -4.90 32.65 -5.71
N VAL A 139 -3.58 32.48 -5.56
CA VAL A 139 -2.93 31.17 -5.34
C VAL A 139 -3.08 30.69 -3.88
N ASN A 140 -3.21 31.63 -2.94
CA ASN A 140 -3.30 31.33 -1.50
C ASN A 140 -4.72 31.00 -1.00
N LYS A 141 -5.74 31.03 -1.88
CA LYS A 141 -7.16 30.82 -1.48
C LYS A 141 -7.72 29.43 -1.83
N VAL A 142 -7.16 28.72 -2.81
CA VAL A 142 -7.70 27.42 -3.26
C VAL A 142 -6.90 26.28 -2.64
N ALA A 143 -7.59 25.41 -1.91
CA ALA A 143 -7.03 24.19 -1.32
C ALA A 143 -6.81 23.10 -2.38
N SER A 144 -5.84 23.28 -3.28
CA SER A 144 -5.58 22.35 -4.38
C SER A 144 -4.88 21.05 -3.94
N ALA A 145 -4.12 21.05 -2.85
CA ALA A 145 -3.39 19.86 -2.42
C ALA A 145 -4.31 18.83 -1.75
N ALA A 146 -4.28 17.58 -2.21
CA ALA A 146 -5.06 16.48 -1.66
C ALA A 146 -4.17 15.54 -0.82
N ILE A 147 -4.65 15.14 0.34
CA ILE A 147 -4.06 14.11 1.20
C ILE A 147 -5.05 12.95 1.25
N CYS A 148 -4.57 11.76 0.94
CA CYS A 148 -5.32 10.50 1.01
C CYS A 148 -4.65 9.60 2.04
N ARG A 149 -5.40 9.15 3.06
CA ARG A 149 -4.90 8.29 4.14
C ARG A 149 -5.74 7.02 4.22
N HIS A 150 -5.09 5.88 4.34
CA HIS A 150 -5.76 4.62 4.66
C HIS A 150 -5.92 4.52 6.18
N VAL A 151 -7.15 4.35 6.65
CA VAL A 151 -7.50 4.47 8.08
C VAL A 151 -6.81 3.40 8.92
N VAL A 152 -6.81 2.15 8.47
CA VAL A 152 -6.35 1.02 9.29
C VAL A 152 -4.84 0.78 9.23
N THR A 153 -4.14 1.27 8.19
CA THR A 153 -2.67 1.22 8.14
C THR A 153 -2.02 2.53 8.57
N GLY A 154 -2.77 3.65 8.59
CA GLY A 154 -2.24 4.98 8.84
C GLY A 154 -1.42 5.57 7.69
N ILE A 155 -1.09 4.80 6.65
CA ILE A 155 -0.31 5.25 5.48
C ILE A 155 -1.05 6.40 4.80
N SER A 156 -0.34 7.51 4.60
CA SER A 156 -0.88 8.69 3.94
C SER A 156 0.00 9.17 2.79
N VAL A 157 -0.65 9.72 1.76
CA VAL A 157 0.00 10.29 0.59
C VAL A 157 -0.57 11.68 0.36
N ARG A 158 0.31 12.65 0.11
CA ARG A 158 -0.05 14.00 -0.31
C ARG A 158 0.30 14.20 -1.77
N ASN A 159 -0.61 14.78 -2.54
CA ASN A 159 -0.35 15.21 -3.90
C ASN A 159 -0.81 16.66 -4.15
N GLN A 160 0.04 17.42 -4.85
CA GLN A 160 -0.18 18.86 -5.12
C GLN A 160 0.32 19.30 -6.50
N GLU A 161 0.48 18.36 -7.44
CA GLU A 161 1.07 18.63 -8.77
C GLU A 161 0.26 19.62 -9.60
N THR A 162 -1.06 19.61 -9.46
CA THR A 162 -1.94 20.45 -10.29
C THR A 162 -2.73 21.44 -9.44
N ARG A 163 -3.32 22.44 -10.10
CA ARG A 163 -4.29 23.35 -9.46
C ARG A 163 -5.68 22.71 -9.27
N ASP A 164 -5.89 21.50 -9.78
CA ASP A 164 -7.17 20.79 -9.74
C ASP A 164 -7.18 19.78 -8.59
N GLN A 165 -8.10 19.98 -7.65
CA GLN A 165 -8.25 19.11 -6.47
C GLN A 165 -8.69 17.68 -6.82
N SER A 166 -9.50 17.49 -7.87
CA SER A 166 -10.00 16.16 -8.25
C SER A 166 -8.85 15.32 -8.82
N ARG A 167 -8.09 15.92 -9.73
CA ARG A 167 -6.89 15.28 -10.31
C ARG A 167 -5.86 14.97 -9.23
N ASN A 168 -5.70 15.88 -8.25
CA ASN A 168 -4.78 15.63 -7.15
C ASN A 168 -5.27 14.50 -6.23
N LYS A 169 -6.58 14.41 -5.96
CA LYS A 169 -7.20 13.33 -5.19
C LYS A 169 -7.02 11.96 -5.86
N GLU A 170 -7.30 11.89 -7.16
CA GLU A 170 -7.16 10.65 -7.96
C GLU A 170 -5.71 10.14 -7.94
N LYS A 171 -4.74 11.04 -8.17
CA LYS A 171 -3.33 10.66 -8.13
C LYS A 171 -2.85 10.28 -6.73
N ALA A 172 -3.30 10.98 -5.68
CA ALA A 172 -2.99 10.59 -4.30
C ALA A 172 -3.54 9.20 -3.97
N ARG A 173 -4.75 8.87 -4.43
CA ARG A 173 -5.34 7.54 -4.28
C ARG A 173 -4.52 6.47 -5.01
N ALA A 174 -4.13 6.71 -6.26
CA ALA A 174 -3.33 5.76 -7.04
C ALA A 174 -1.98 5.43 -6.36
N ILE A 175 -1.27 6.46 -5.89
CA ILE A 175 0.00 6.28 -5.16
C ILE A 175 -0.23 5.55 -3.84
N LEU A 176 -1.32 5.85 -3.12
CA LEU A 176 -1.67 5.15 -1.88
C LEU A 176 -1.92 3.66 -2.15
N CYS A 177 -2.66 3.31 -3.19
CA CYS A 177 -2.86 1.91 -3.58
C CYS A 177 -1.54 1.19 -3.85
N GLY A 178 -0.57 1.84 -4.50
CA GLY A 178 0.79 1.29 -4.69
C GLY A 178 1.50 0.99 -3.37
N ARG A 179 1.43 1.91 -2.40
CA ARG A 179 2.01 1.68 -1.06
C ARG A 179 1.31 0.56 -0.30
N LEU A 180 -0.01 0.47 -0.39
CA LEU A 180 -0.79 -0.60 0.24
C LEU A 180 -0.47 -1.96 -0.40
N ALA A 181 -0.27 -2.01 -1.71
CA ALA A 181 0.15 -3.22 -2.39
C ALA A 181 1.52 -3.69 -1.90
N GLY A 182 2.50 -2.78 -1.77
CA GLY A 182 3.78 -3.07 -1.12
C GLY A 182 3.61 -3.66 0.28
N HIS A 183 2.80 -3.01 1.12
CA HIS A 183 2.51 -3.49 2.48
C HIS A 183 1.91 -4.91 2.53
N ILE A 184 1.03 -5.26 1.59
CA ILE A 184 0.49 -6.62 1.49
C ILE A 184 1.57 -7.63 1.05
N ASN A 185 2.46 -7.23 0.14
CA ASN A 185 3.59 -8.07 -0.27
C ASN A 185 4.61 -8.30 0.86
N ASP A 186 4.80 -7.30 1.72
CA ASP A 186 5.68 -7.41 2.88
C ASP A 186 5.09 -8.43 3.87
N TRP A 187 3.77 -8.40 4.09
CA TRP A 187 3.08 -9.45 4.85
C TRP A 187 3.19 -10.83 4.21
N GLU A 188 2.99 -10.95 2.90
CA GLU A 188 3.13 -12.23 2.20
C GLU A 188 4.56 -12.79 2.31
N SER A 189 5.56 -11.91 2.15
CA SER A 189 6.98 -12.27 2.27
C SER A 189 7.37 -12.64 3.70
N TYR A 190 6.81 -11.97 4.70
CA TYR A 190 7.07 -12.21 6.12
C TYR A 190 6.39 -13.48 6.65
N LEU A 191 5.10 -13.67 6.35
CA LEU A 191 4.35 -14.85 6.80
C LEU A 191 4.77 -16.11 6.04
N GLY A 192 5.06 -15.97 4.74
CA GLY A 192 5.23 -17.07 3.80
C GLY A 192 3.91 -17.52 3.19
N GLU A 193 4.02 -18.27 2.08
CA GLU A 193 2.89 -18.66 1.25
C GLU A 193 1.79 -19.40 2.03
N GLY A 194 0.54 -18.98 1.84
CA GLY A 194 -0.65 -19.66 2.36
C GLY A 194 -0.93 -19.48 3.85
N LYS A 195 -0.19 -18.61 4.55
CA LYS A 195 -0.46 -18.28 5.95
C LYS A 195 -1.31 -17.02 6.08
N SER A 196 -2.18 -17.02 7.09
CA SER A 196 -2.99 -15.86 7.46
C SER A 196 -2.35 -15.11 8.62
N LEU A 197 -2.56 -13.80 8.64
CA LEU A 197 -2.14 -12.94 9.73
C LEU A 197 -3.04 -13.16 10.95
N THR A 198 -2.44 -13.37 12.11
CA THR A 198 -3.13 -13.52 13.40
C THR A 198 -2.86 -12.32 14.31
N ASN A 199 -3.70 -12.15 15.34
CA ASN A 199 -3.52 -11.10 16.34
C ASN A 199 -2.17 -11.22 17.06
N ASP A 200 -1.77 -12.45 17.44
CA ASP A 200 -0.51 -12.69 18.15
C ASP A 200 0.70 -12.17 17.37
N ILE A 201 0.73 -12.36 16.05
CA ILE A 201 1.82 -11.88 15.19
C ILE A 201 1.87 -10.35 15.16
N VAL A 202 0.71 -9.70 15.07
CA VAL A 202 0.64 -8.22 15.06
C VAL A 202 1.08 -7.67 16.42
N LEU A 203 0.62 -8.26 17.52
CA LEU A 203 1.00 -7.85 18.86
C LEU A 203 2.49 -8.09 19.14
N GLU A 204 3.05 -9.20 18.67
CA GLU A 204 4.49 -9.49 18.76
C GLU A 204 5.30 -8.40 18.05
N LEU A 205 4.93 -8.06 16.82
CA LEU A 205 5.62 -6.99 16.08
C LEU A 205 5.41 -5.60 16.70
N LEU A 206 4.23 -5.31 17.25
CA LEU A 206 3.98 -4.05 17.96
C LEU A 206 4.83 -3.93 19.23
N LEU A 207 5.07 -5.03 19.95
CA LEU A 207 5.95 -5.05 21.12
C LEU A 207 7.43 -4.85 20.74
N GLU A 208 7.85 -5.30 19.56
CA GLU A 208 9.20 -5.05 19.05
C GLU A 208 9.39 -3.62 18.51
N ALA A 209 8.29 -2.96 18.14
CA ALA A 209 8.28 -1.63 17.55
C ALA A 209 8.41 -0.48 18.57
N GLY A 210 8.18 -0.76 19.86
CA GLY A 210 8.21 0.22 20.96
C GLY A 210 9.27 -0.10 22.01
#